data_AF-A0A392TW28-F1
#
_entry.id   AF-A0A392TW28-F1
#
_cell.length_a   1.000
_cell.length_b   1.000
_cell.length_c   1.000
_cell.angle_alpha   90.00
_cell.angle_beta   90.00
_cell.angle_gamma   90.00
#
_symmetry.space_group_name_H-M   'P 1'
#
loop_
_entity.id
_entity.type
_entity.pdbx_description
1 polymer ?
#
loop_
_entity_poly.entity_id
_entity_poly.type
_entity_poly.pdbx_seq_one_letter_code
_entity_poly.pdbx_strand_id
1 'polypeptide(L)' 'MTAEGVIQKLPLEIQGHKLEVPVFLLPVAGADVILGASWLATLGPHVADYASLTLKFFLRDKFVTLTGQAVARP' A
#
# COMPACT_ATOMS: atom_id res chain seq x y z
N MET A 1 17.69 7.42 -8.15
CA MET A 1 17.39 6.24 -7.31
C MET A 1 17.49 5.02 -8.20
N THR A 2 18.35 4.07 -7.86
CA THR A 2 18.52 2.83 -8.62
C THR A 2 18.02 1.69 -7.73
N ALA A 3 17.11 0.87 -8.25
CA ALA A 3 16.63 -0.30 -7.52
C ALA A 3 17.68 -1.42 -7.57
N GLU A 4 17.85 -2.15 -6.47
CA GLU A 4 18.76 -3.29 -6.38
C GLU A 4 18.15 -4.58 -6.98
N GLY A 5 16.84 -4.58 -7.14
CA GLY A 5 16.10 -5.71 -7.70
C GLY A 5 14.60 -5.46 -7.75
N VAL A 6 13.88 -6.45 -8.26
CA VAL A 6 12.42 -6.44 -8.36
C VAL A 6 11.88 -7.76 -7.81
N ILE A 7 10.91 -7.68 -6.90
CA ILE A 7 10.10 -8.84 -6.49
C ILE A 7 8.75 -8.67 -7.18
N GLN A 8 8.40 -9.59 -8.09
CA GLN A 8 7.19 -9.48 -8.90
C GLN A 8 5.91 -9.73 -8.11
N LYS A 9 5.97 -10.58 -7.08
CA LYS A 9 4.83 -10.99 -6.26
C LYS A 9 5.23 -11.07 -4.80
N LEU A 10 5.34 -9.91 -4.16
CA LEU A 10 5.55 -9.86 -2.72
C LEU A 10 4.19 -10.10 -2.03
N PRO A 11 4.01 -11.19 -1.26
CA PRO A 11 2.84 -11.35 -0.43
C PRO A 11 2.90 -10.34 0.71
N LEU A 12 1.83 -9.55 0.84
CA LEU A 12 1.71 -8.51 1.85
C LEU A 12 0.39 -8.69 2.61
N GLU A 13 0.45 -8.59 3.93
CA GLU A 13 -0.73 -8.57 4.78
C GLU A 13 -0.87 -7.19 5.42
N ILE A 14 -1.95 -6.48 5.10
CA ILE A 14 -2.26 -5.16 5.66
C ILE A 14 -3.62 -5.25 6.33
N GLN A 15 -3.68 -5.05 7.65
CA GLN A 15 -4.95 -5.04 8.42
C GLN A 15 -5.82 -6.28 8.17
N GLY A 16 -5.19 -7.46 8.05
CA GLY A 16 -5.86 -8.73 7.77
C GLY A 16 -6.21 -8.97 6.30
N HIS A 17 -5.85 -8.06 5.39
CA HIS A 17 -6.04 -8.20 3.95
C HIS A 17 -4.76 -8.64 3.26
N LYS A 18 -4.83 -9.77 2.54
CA LYS A 18 -3.72 -10.31 1.75
C LYS A 18 -3.70 -9.72 0.35
N LEU A 19 -2.56 -9.18 -0.03
CA LEU A 19 -2.26 -8.53 -1.29
C LEU A 19 -1.02 -9.18 -1.91
N GLU A 20 -0.93 -9.21 -3.24
CA GLU A 20 0.31 -9.52 -3.94
C GLU A 20 0.67 -8.32 -4.80
N VAL A 21 1.86 -7.77 -4.57
CA VAL A 21 2.27 -6.51 -5.19
C VAL A 21 3.69 -6.63 -5.76
N PRO A 22 3.96 -6.06 -6.95
CA PRO A 22 5.32 -5.91 -7.44
C PRO A 22 6.01 -4.78 -6.67
N VAL A 23 7.24 -5.02 -6.19
CA VAL A 23 8.04 -4.02 -5.47
C VAL A 23 9.46 -3.95 -5.99
N PHE A 24 10.05 -2.76 -5.88
CA PHE A 24 11.47 -2.52 -6.11
C PHE A 24 12.22 -2.60 -4.78
N LEU A 25 13.34 -3.30 -4.75
CA LEU A 25 14.23 -3.31 -3.58
C LEU A 25 15.07 -2.02 -3.59
N LEU A 26 14.99 -1.26 -2.51
CA LEU A 26 15.69 0.02 -2.36
C LEU A 26 16.73 -0.09 -1.23
N PRO A 27 17.93 0.51 -1.39
CA PRO A 27 19.02 0.44 -0.41
C PRO A 27 18.81 1.33 0.83
N VAL A 28 17.58 1.74 1.14
CA VAL A 28 17.28 2.81 2.10
C VAL A 28 16.39 2.29 3.23
N ALA A 29 16.71 2.64 4.48
CA ALA A 29 15.94 2.30 5.67
C ALA A 29 14.94 3.41 6.04
N GLY A 30 13.72 3.05 6.42
CA GLY A 30 12.71 3.99 6.91
C GLY A 30 11.28 3.45 6.93
N ALA A 31 10.98 2.46 6.08
CA ALA A 31 9.74 1.68 6.09
C ALA A 31 10.00 0.30 5.47
N ASP A 32 9.25 -0.72 5.89
CA ASP A 32 9.37 -2.07 5.33
C ASP A 32 8.90 -2.11 3.86
N VAL A 33 7.82 -1.39 3.55
CA VAL A 33 7.23 -1.30 2.20
C VAL A 33 6.64 0.09 1.98
N ILE A 34 6.88 0.69 0.81
CA ILE A 34 6.24 1.93 0.37
C ILE A 34 5.32 1.61 -0.80
N LEU A 35 4.01 1.79 -0.62
CA LEU A 35 3.01 1.61 -1.66
C LEU A 35 2.69 2.97 -2.30
N GLY A 36 3.32 3.24 -3.44
CA GLY A 36 3.17 4.51 -4.16
C GLY A 36 2.01 4.53 -5.17
N ALA A 37 2.00 5.57 -6.00
CA ALA A 37 0.99 5.79 -7.03
C ALA A 37 0.84 4.62 -8.02
N SER A 38 1.93 3.96 -8.38
CA SER A 38 1.90 2.79 -9.27
C SER A 38 1.09 1.62 -8.68
N TRP A 39 1.13 1.45 -7.35
CA TRP A 39 0.29 0.46 -6.67
C TRP A 39 -1.17 0.94 -6.58
N LEU A 40 -1.42 2.21 -6.23
CA LEU A 40 -2.78 2.75 -6.18
C LEU A 40 -3.51 2.61 -7.52
N ALA A 41 -2.79 2.74 -8.64
CA ALA A 41 -3.34 2.55 -9.98
C ALA A 41 -3.83 1.11 -10.25
N THR A 42 -3.34 0.10 -9.52
CA THR A 42 -3.79 -1.30 -9.69
C THR A 42 -5.09 -1.60 -8.97
N LEU A 43 -5.52 -0.74 -8.03
CA LEU A 43 -6.75 -0.93 -7.26
C LEU A 43 -8.02 -0.63 -8.06
N GLY A 44 -7.89 -0.01 -9.23
CA GLY A 44 -9.03 0.56 -9.95
C GLY A 44 -9.64 1.76 -9.20
N PRO A 45 -10.95 2.00 -9.33
CA PRO A 45 -11.63 3.07 -8.60
C PRO A 45 -11.48 2.91 -7.08
N HIS A 46 -10.94 3.94 -6.43
CA HIS A 46 -10.75 3.99 -4.99
C HIS A 46 -11.03 5.39 -4.45
N VAL A 47 -11.32 5.46 -3.16
CA VAL A 47 -11.53 6.72 -2.43
C VAL A 47 -10.47 6.82 -1.34
N ALA A 48 -9.65 7.86 -1.42
CA ALA A 48 -8.75 8.25 -0.35
C ALA A 48 -9.38 9.45 0.39
N ASP A 49 -9.72 9.25 1.66
CA ASP A 49 -10.12 10.32 2.56
C ASP A 49 -8.95 10.66 3.48
N TYR A 50 -8.28 11.75 3.16
CA TYR A 50 -7.10 12.21 3.90
C TYR A 50 -7.44 12.84 5.25
N ALA A 51 -8.69 13.27 5.47
CA ALA A 51 -9.11 13.81 6.76
C ALA A 51 -9.32 12.67 7.77
N SER A 52 -9.93 11.56 7.35
CA SER A 52 -10.10 10.37 8.19
C SER A 52 -8.94 9.37 8.10
N LEU A 53 -7.96 9.64 7.25
CA LEU A 53 -6.86 8.73 6.90
C LEU A 53 -7.37 7.35 6.46
N THR A 54 -8.36 7.31 5.56
CA THR A 54 -8.89 6.04 5.04
C THR A 54 -8.66 5.88 3.54
N LEU A 55 -8.42 4.63 3.13
CA LEU A 55 -8.34 4.24 1.73
C LEU A 55 -9.31 3.10 1.48
N LYS A 56 -10.36 3.36 0.69
CA LYS A 56 -11.39 2.37 0.34
C LYS A 56 -11.29 1.99 -1.13
N PHE A 57 -11.26 0.69 -1.41
CA PHE A 57 -11.18 0.14 -2.77
C PHE A 57 -11.92 -1.20 -2.86
N PHE A 58 -12.14 -1.68 -4.07
CA PHE A 58 -12.80 -2.96 -4.32
C PHE A 58 -11.78 -4.06 -4.58
N LEU A 59 -11.83 -5.14 -3.81
CA LEU A 59 -10.92 -6.27 -3.91
C LEU A 59 -11.69 -7.57 -3.66
N ARG A 60 -11.59 -8.53 -4.60
CA ARG A 60 -12.20 -9.87 -4.48
C ARG A 60 -13.68 -9.82 -4.08
N ASP A 61 -14.45 -9.06 -4.85
CA ASP A 61 -15.89 -8.89 -4.69
C ASP A 61 -16.34 -8.21 -3.39
N LYS A 62 -15.43 -7.52 -2.70
CA LYS A 62 -15.70 -6.84 -1.43
C LYS A 62 -15.04 -5.48 -1.38
N PHE A 63 -15.68 -4.55 -0.67
CA PHE A 63 -15.02 -3.30 -0.31
C PHE A 63 -14.07 -3.53 0.85
N VAL A 64 -12.81 -3.14 0.64
CA VAL A 64 -11.77 -3.10 1.66
C VAL A 64 -11.54 -1.64 2.04
N THR A 65 -11.41 -1.37 3.33
CA THR A 65 -11.02 -0.06 3.85
C THR A 65 -9.77 -0.23 4.69
N LEU A 66 -8.68 0.40 4.27
CA LEU A 66 -7.46 0.52 5.08
C LEU A 66 -7.53 1.82 5.89
N THR A 67 -7.07 1.77 7.13
CA THR A 67 -7.01 2.95 8.03
C THR A 67 -5.57 3.35 8.32
N GLY A 68 -5.23 4.61 8.14
CA GLY A 68 -3.94 5.15 8.52
C GLY A 68 -3.79 5.21 10.04
N GLN A 69 -2.56 5.09 10.51
CA GLN A 69 -2.26 5.36 11.92
C GLN A 69 -2.22 6.87 12.12
N ALA A 70 -2.92 7.34 13.15
CA ALA A 70 -2.74 8.71 13.61
C ALA A 70 -1.32 8.82 14.19
N VAL A 71 -0.43 9.49 13.46
CA VAL A 71 0.85 9.88 14.04
C VAL A 71 0.54 10.96 15.07
N ALA A 72 0.73 10.66 16.36
CA ALA A 72 0.80 11.72 17.36
C ALA A 72 1.87 12.69 16.87
N ARG A 73 1.46 13.91 16.51
CA ARG A 73 2.40 14.95 16.11
C ARG A 73 3.37 15.14 17.30
N PRO A 74 4.70 15.00 17.10
CA PRO A 74 5.66 15.23 18.17
C PRO A 74 5.58 16.66 18.70
#